data_AF-A0A821CE62-F1
#
_entry.id   AF-A0A821CE62-F1
#
_cell.length_a   1.000
_cell.length_b   1.000
_cell.length_c   1.000
_cell.angle_alpha   90.00
_cell.angle_beta   90.00
_cell.angle_gamma   90.00
#
_symmetry.space_group_name_H-M   'P 1'
#
loop_
_entity.id
_entity.type
_entity.pdbx_description
1 polymer ?
#
loop_
_entity_poly.entity_id
_entity_poly.type
_entity_poly.pdbx_seq_one_letter_code
_entity_poly.pdbx_strand_id
1 'polypeptide(L)'
;ANGQVVAGGNGQGNGLNQLYYPTDLLIDKETDSLIICDRLNRRVVRWSRRSGTTQGEILIDNIQCWGLAMDDQRYLYVSDVVKHEVRRYQLSEKNGTLVAGGNGQGDGLNQLNGPGYLFVDRQQNAYVSDNRNHRVMKWNKDAKEGIVVAGGQGQGNALTQLSHPNGIFVGKLGTLYVADTWNHHVMRWTQGDKKQGTVIVGGNGYGAGANQFYFLVGLSFDRHGNLYIADWNNHRVQRFSIE
;
A
#
# COMPACT_ATOMS: atom_id res chain seq x y z
N ALA A 1 -3.20 -23.80 -14.45
CA ALA A 1 -4.31 -23.07 -13.81
C ALA A 1 -4.72 -21.96 -14.74
N ASN A 2 -5.99 -21.88 -15.12
CA ASN A 2 -6.47 -20.83 -16.02
C ASN A 2 -6.85 -19.61 -15.16
N GLY A 3 -6.32 -18.43 -15.52
CA GLY A 3 -6.74 -17.18 -14.89
C GLY A 3 -8.19 -16.86 -15.28
N GLN A 4 -8.93 -16.25 -14.36
CA GLN A 4 -10.30 -15.81 -14.58
C GLN A 4 -10.42 -14.33 -14.23
N VAL A 5 -11.08 -13.56 -15.10
CA VAL A 5 -11.47 -12.17 -14.79
C VAL A 5 -12.70 -12.21 -13.87
N VAL A 6 -12.55 -11.65 -12.68
CA VAL A 6 -13.59 -11.64 -11.62
C VAL A 6 -14.14 -10.24 -11.32
N ALA A 7 -13.54 -9.19 -11.89
CA ALA A 7 -13.98 -7.80 -11.81
C ALA A 7 -13.47 -6.99 -13.02
N GLY A 8 -14.22 -5.98 -13.47
CA GLY A 8 -13.81 -5.06 -14.54
C GLY A 8 -13.74 -5.62 -15.97
N GLY A 9 -14.29 -6.82 -16.23
CA GLY A 9 -14.13 -7.55 -17.50
C GLY A 9 -14.84 -6.97 -18.74
N ASN A 10 -15.36 -5.75 -18.68
CA ASN A 10 -16.10 -5.11 -19.80
C ASN A 10 -15.33 -3.94 -20.41
N GLY A 11 -14.00 -4.04 -20.43
CA GLY A 11 -13.11 -3.00 -20.91
C GLY A 11 -12.87 -1.87 -19.90
N GLN A 12 -11.95 -0.98 -20.24
CA GLN A 12 -11.61 0.18 -19.44
C GLN A 12 -12.74 1.22 -19.49
N GLY A 13 -13.25 1.65 -18.34
CA GLY A 13 -14.34 2.63 -18.28
C GLY A 13 -14.86 2.88 -16.88
N ASN A 14 -15.92 3.69 -16.78
CA ASN A 14 -16.49 4.14 -15.50
C ASN A 14 -17.82 3.47 -15.13
N GLY A 15 -18.36 2.59 -15.99
CA GLY A 15 -19.54 1.79 -15.69
C GLY A 15 -19.36 0.93 -14.43
N LEU A 16 -20.46 0.50 -13.80
CA LEU A 16 -20.39 -0.38 -12.63
C LEU A 16 -19.83 -1.77 -12.97
N ASN A 17 -19.86 -2.16 -14.24
CA ASN A 17 -19.26 -3.39 -14.75
C ASN A 17 -17.83 -3.19 -15.31
N GLN A 18 -17.23 -2.01 -15.10
CA GLN A 18 -15.92 -1.62 -15.62
C GLN A 18 -15.02 -1.08 -14.49
N LEU A 19 -13.71 -1.11 -14.75
CA LEU A 19 -12.69 -0.44 -13.94
C LEU A 19 -11.85 0.42 -14.89
N TYR A 20 -11.25 1.51 -14.41
CA TYR A 20 -10.40 2.36 -15.26
C TYR A 20 -8.92 2.25 -14.89
N TYR A 21 -8.59 2.22 -13.59
CA TYR A 21 -7.20 2.08 -13.15
C TYR A 21 -7.14 1.46 -11.75
N PRO A 22 -7.35 0.14 -11.62
CA PRO A 22 -7.28 -0.53 -10.34
C PRO A 22 -5.83 -0.56 -9.83
N THR A 23 -5.58 -0.03 -8.62
CA THR A 23 -4.21 0.03 -8.05
C THR A 23 -3.98 -0.93 -6.89
N ASP A 24 -5.03 -1.25 -6.16
CA ASP A 24 -4.96 -2.16 -5.00
C ASP A 24 -6.31 -2.86 -4.81
N LEU A 25 -6.26 -4.04 -4.20
CA LEU A 25 -7.45 -4.80 -3.82
C LEU A 25 -7.23 -5.57 -2.52
N LEU A 26 -8.30 -5.77 -1.78
CA LEU A 26 -8.33 -6.71 -0.67
C LEU A 26 -9.51 -7.66 -0.78
N ILE A 27 -9.35 -8.84 -0.16
CA ILE A 27 -10.41 -9.82 -0.05
C ILE A 27 -11.16 -9.56 1.25
N ASP A 28 -12.43 -9.22 1.11
CA ASP A 28 -13.39 -9.19 2.20
C ASP A 28 -14.03 -10.59 2.36
N LYS A 29 -13.56 -11.34 3.36
CA LYS A 29 -14.05 -12.70 3.63
C LYS A 29 -15.46 -12.72 4.23
N GLU A 30 -15.84 -11.67 4.97
CA GLU A 30 -17.16 -11.60 5.64
C GLU A 30 -18.28 -11.46 4.61
N THR A 31 -18.06 -10.63 3.57
CA THR A 31 -19.05 -10.42 2.51
C THR A 31 -18.80 -11.26 1.26
N ASP A 32 -17.76 -12.10 1.28
CA ASP A 32 -17.26 -12.86 0.12
C ASP A 32 -17.07 -11.97 -1.12
N SER A 33 -16.37 -10.85 -0.94
CA SER A 33 -16.22 -9.80 -1.96
C SER A 33 -14.76 -9.36 -2.11
N LEU A 34 -14.48 -8.71 -3.24
CA LEU A 34 -13.29 -7.89 -3.45
C LEU A 34 -13.62 -6.45 -3.08
N ILE A 35 -12.69 -5.76 -2.44
CA ILE A 35 -12.72 -4.29 -2.32
C ILE A 35 -11.58 -3.77 -3.18
N ILE A 36 -11.88 -2.93 -4.16
CA ILE A 36 -10.94 -2.54 -5.21
C ILE A 36 -10.84 -1.02 -5.24
N CYS A 37 -9.61 -0.51 -5.19
CA CYS A 37 -9.33 0.89 -5.44
C CYS A 37 -9.29 1.12 -6.95
N ASP A 38 -10.23 1.90 -7.48
CA ASP A 38 -10.34 2.25 -8.90
C ASP A 38 -9.98 3.73 -9.09
N ARG A 39 -8.66 4.00 -9.03
CA ARG A 39 -8.06 5.31 -8.79
C ARG A 39 -8.53 6.41 -9.75
N LEU A 40 -8.60 6.11 -11.04
CA LEU A 40 -8.92 7.11 -12.06
C LEU A 40 -10.42 7.29 -12.28
N ASN A 41 -11.25 6.32 -11.86
CA ASN A 41 -12.68 6.54 -11.65
C ASN A 41 -12.98 7.22 -10.30
N ARG A 42 -11.93 7.53 -9.51
CA ARG A 42 -12.00 8.24 -8.23
C ARG A 42 -12.92 7.56 -7.21
N ARG A 43 -12.87 6.23 -7.15
CA ARG A 43 -13.79 5.43 -6.31
C ARG A 43 -13.13 4.20 -5.72
N VAL A 44 -13.71 3.70 -4.64
CA VAL A 44 -13.49 2.35 -4.12
C VAL A 44 -14.77 1.55 -4.33
N VAL A 45 -14.65 0.37 -4.94
CA VAL A 45 -15.79 -0.49 -5.26
C VAL A 45 -15.72 -1.83 -4.54
N ARG A 46 -16.88 -2.35 -4.13
CA ARG A 46 -17.04 -3.75 -3.72
C ARG A 46 -17.50 -4.57 -4.91
N TRP A 47 -16.89 -5.72 -5.13
CA TRP A 47 -17.30 -6.68 -6.14
C TRP A 47 -17.53 -8.05 -5.51
N SER A 48 -18.77 -8.52 -5.48
CA SER A 48 -19.10 -9.85 -4.93
C SER A 48 -18.45 -10.96 -5.75
N ARG A 49 -17.87 -11.96 -5.06
CA ARG A 49 -17.29 -13.15 -5.70
C ARG A 49 -18.31 -14.27 -5.93
N ARG A 50 -19.56 -14.05 -5.50
CA ARG A 50 -20.66 -14.99 -5.73
C ARG A 50 -21.00 -15.05 -7.22
N SER A 51 -21.39 -16.23 -7.68
CA SER A 51 -21.76 -16.49 -9.08
C SER A 51 -22.85 -15.52 -9.56
N GLY A 52 -22.71 -15.03 -10.78
CA GLY A 52 -23.70 -14.13 -11.41
C GLY A 52 -23.48 -12.63 -11.13
N THR A 53 -22.47 -12.27 -10.32
CA THR A 53 -22.11 -10.86 -10.11
C THR A 53 -21.47 -10.27 -11.37
N THR A 54 -22.11 -9.27 -11.98
CA THR A 54 -21.62 -8.61 -13.22
C THR A 54 -21.21 -7.15 -13.02
N GLN A 55 -21.49 -6.58 -11.85
CA GLN A 55 -21.29 -5.17 -11.52
C GLN A 55 -20.78 -5.04 -10.07
N GLY A 56 -19.97 -4.00 -9.84
CA GLY A 56 -19.55 -3.57 -8.51
C GLY A 56 -20.50 -2.55 -7.88
N GLU A 57 -20.41 -2.44 -6.56
CA GLU A 57 -21.08 -1.45 -5.72
C GLU A 57 -20.06 -0.37 -5.32
N ILE A 58 -20.40 0.91 -5.47
CA ILE A 58 -19.52 2.00 -5.03
C ILE A 58 -19.61 2.14 -3.52
N LEU A 59 -18.49 1.94 -2.83
CA LEU A 59 -18.38 2.13 -1.38
C LEU A 59 -18.00 3.57 -1.03
N ILE A 60 -17.02 4.11 -1.77
CA ILE A 60 -16.45 5.44 -1.54
C ILE A 60 -16.31 6.12 -2.90
N ASP A 61 -16.75 7.36 -2.99
CA ASP A 61 -16.58 8.21 -4.17
C ASP A 61 -15.64 9.40 -3.89
N ASN A 62 -15.29 10.13 -4.94
CA ASN A 62 -14.44 11.33 -4.89
C ASN A 62 -13.10 11.09 -4.16
N ILE A 63 -12.46 9.95 -4.42
CA ILE A 63 -11.19 9.56 -3.81
C ILE A 63 -10.18 9.11 -4.86
N GLN A 64 -9.01 9.74 -4.92
CA GLN A 64 -7.91 9.26 -5.78
C GLN A 64 -7.09 8.24 -5.00
N CYS A 65 -7.68 7.06 -4.80
CA CYS A 65 -7.10 6.04 -3.95
C CYS A 65 -5.79 5.47 -4.55
N TRP A 66 -4.89 4.96 -3.69
CA TRP A 66 -3.75 4.14 -4.12
C TRP A 66 -3.67 2.82 -3.36
N GLY A 67 -3.62 2.88 -2.03
CA GLY A 67 -3.56 1.71 -1.17
C GLY A 67 -4.86 1.52 -0.37
N LEU A 68 -5.12 0.26 -0.02
CA LEU A 68 -6.22 -0.19 0.82
C LEU A 68 -5.68 -1.03 1.99
N ALA A 69 -6.28 -0.90 3.17
CA ALA A 69 -6.14 -1.88 4.24
C ALA A 69 -7.46 -2.02 5.00
N MET A 70 -7.66 -3.17 5.64
CA MET A 70 -8.82 -3.37 6.50
C MET A 70 -8.36 -3.97 7.82
N ASP A 71 -8.86 -3.42 8.93
CA ASP A 71 -8.53 -3.92 10.27
C ASP A 71 -9.49 -5.02 10.74
N ASP A 72 -9.17 -5.62 11.89
CA ASP A 72 -9.98 -6.68 12.51
C ASP A 72 -11.36 -6.17 12.98
N GLN A 73 -11.55 -4.84 13.06
CA GLN A 73 -12.81 -4.17 13.40
C GLN A 73 -13.61 -3.75 12.17
N ARG A 74 -13.20 -4.17 10.97
CA ARG A 74 -13.89 -3.90 9.69
C ARG A 74 -13.85 -2.45 9.23
N TYR A 75 -12.93 -1.64 9.75
CA TYR A 75 -12.65 -0.33 9.17
C TYR A 75 -11.79 -0.49 7.92
N LEU A 76 -12.26 0.09 6.82
CA LEU A 76 -11.51 0.21 5.57
C LEU A 76 -10.69 1.51 5.61
N TYR A 77 -9.38 1.39 5.44
CA TYR A 77 -8.44 2.50 5.35
C TYR A 77 -8.03 2.69 3.90
N VAL A 78 -8.04 3.94 3.44
CA VAL A 78 -7.74 4.29 2.05
C VAL A 78 -6.81 5.50 2.03
N SER A 79 -5.70 5.39 1.30
CA SER A 79 -4.82 6.52 1.00
C SER A 79 -5.30 7.28 -0.22
N ASP A 80 -5.42 8.60 -0.14
CA ASP A 80 -5.72 9.47 -1.28
C ASP A 80 -4.44 10.23 -1.68
N VAL A 81 -3.94 9.94 -2.89
CA VAL A 81 -2.67 10.51 -3.36
C VAL A 81 -2.74 12.01 -3.63
N VAL A 82 -3.92 12.55 -3.96
CA VAL A 82 -4.10 13.97 -4.32
C VAL A 82 -4.49 14.80 -3.11
N LYS A 83 -5.31 14.25 -2.20
CA LYS A 83 -5.66 14.93 -0.95
C LYS A 83 -4.57 14.81 0.12
N HIS A 84 -3.55 13.98 -0.11
CA HIS A 84 -2.43 13.77 0.79
C HIS A 84 -2.89 13.36 2.20
N GLU A 85 -3.80 12.40 2.24
CA GLU A 85 -4.40 11.93 3.48
C GLU A 85 -4.67 10.43 3.43
N VAL A 86 -4.84 9.84 4.62
CA VAL A 86 -5.42 8.52 4.80
C VAL A 86 -6.67 8.67 5.65
N ARG A 87 -7.78 8.10 5.18
CA ARG A 87 -9.05 8.06 5.92
C ARG A 87 -9.45 6.62 6.21
N ARG A 88 -10.10 6.42 7.36
CA ARG A 88 -10.81 5.17 7.68
C ARG A 88 -12.32 5.34 7.53
N TYR A 89 -12.99 4.27 7.13
CA TYR A 89 -14.42 4.22 6.87
C TYR A 89 -14.98 2.95 7.52
N GLN A 90 -16.09 3.05 8.25
CA GLN A 90 -16.97 1.89 8.32
C GLN A 90 -17.58 1.69 6.93
N LEU A 91 -17.80 0.44 6.51
CA LEU A 91 -18.24 0.15 5.14
C LEU A 91 -19.64 0.71 4.79
N SER A 92 -20.40 1.17 5.78
CA SER A 92 -21.68 1.87 5.62
C SER A 92 -21.55 3.40 5.62
N GLU A 93 -20.40 3.96 5.99
CA GLU A 93 -20.16 5.39 6.08
C GLU A 93 -19.64 5.96 4.76
N LYS A 94 -20.21 7.09 4.32
CA LYS A 94 -19.71 7.83 3.15
C LYS A 94 -18.55 8.76 3.49
N ASN A 95 -18.55 9.29 4.71
CA ASN A 95 -17.55 10.26 5.18
C ASN A 95 -16.56 9.56 6.10
N GLY A 96 -15.34 9.38 5.62
CA GLY A 96 -14.28 8.75 6.40
C GLY A 96 -13.69 9.67 7.46
N THR A 97 -13.24 9.09 8.55
CA THR A 97 -12.46 9.78 9.60
C THR A 97 -11.01 9.91 9.17
N LEU A 98 -10.42 11.11 9.30
CA LEU A 98 -9.00 11.34 9.01
C LEU A 98 -8.11 10.57 10.00
N VAL A 99 -7.10 9.86 9.48
CA VAL A 99 -6.16 9.03 10.25
C VAL A 99 -4.73 9.54 10.12
N ALA A 100 -4.33 10.01 8.95
CA ALA A 100 -2.98 10.52 8.69
C ALA A 100 -3.00 11.62 7.62
N GLY A 101 -2.09 12.59 7.71
CA GLY A 101 -2.02 13.72 6.78
C GLY A 101 -3.21 14.67 6.91
N GLY A 102 -3.75 15.13 5.78
CA GLY A 102 -4.94 16.00 5.73
C GLY A 102 -4.68 17.48 6.04
N ASN A 103 -3.42 17.86 6.28
CA ASN A 103 -2.99 19.24 6.52
C ASN A 103 -2.25 19.84 5.31
N GLY A 104 -2.67 19.45 4.11
CA GLY A 104 -2.04 19.84 2.84
C GLY A 104 -0.82 18.99 2.48
N GLN A 105 -0.29 19.25 1.28
CA GLN A 105 0.95 18.64 0.79
C GLN A 105 2.14 19.20 1.55
N GLY A 106 2.98 18.34 2.13
CA GLY A 106 4.20 18.78 2.81
C GLY A 106 4.93 17.64 3.51
N ASP A 107 6.01 17.98 4.21
CA ASP A 107 6.89 17.04 4.92
C ASP A 107 6.83 17.20 6.46
N GLY A 108 5.93 18.04 6.98
CA GLY A 108 5.61 18.10 8.41
C GLY A 108 5.13 16.75 8.96
N LEU A 109 5.21 16.57 10.29
CA LEU A 109 4.79 15.32 10.94
C LEU A 109 3.27 15.10 10.89
N ASN A 110 2.48 16.14 10.59
CA ASN A 110 1.04 16.08 10.35
C ASN A 110 0.68 16.16 8.85
N GLN A 111 1.66 16.07 7.95
CA GLN A 111 1.49 16.18 6.50
C GLN A 111 1.99 14.92 5.78
N LEU A 112 1.50 14.74 4.56
CA LEU A 112 1.92 13.70 3.63
C LEU A 112 2.16 14.32 2.26
N ASN A 113 2.88 13.62 1.39
CA ASN A 113 3.11 14.00 0.00
C ASN A 113 3.06 12.75 -0.89
N GLY A 114 1.90 12.56 -1.52
CA GLY A 114 1.59 11.40 -2.35
C GLY A 114 1.63 10.07 -1.57
N PRO A 115 0.79 9.87 -0.54
CA PRO A 115 0.79 8.63 0.22
C PRO A 115 0.44 7.42 -0.67
N GLY A 116 1.30 6.41 -0.65
CA GLY A 116 1.18 5.18 -1.43
C GLY A 116 0.45 4.07 -0.69
N TYR A 117 1.11 2.92 -0.51
CA TYR A 117 0.55 1.81 0.26
C TYR A 117 0.45 2.16 1.75
N LEU A 118 -0.47 1.44 2.39
CA LEU A 118 -0.69 1.53 3.83
C LEU A 118 -0.79 0.14 4.46
N PHE A 119 -0.43 0.05 5.73
CA PHE A 119 -0.64 -1.12 6.58
C PHE A 119 -1.25 -0.66 7.90
N VAL A 120 -2.20 -1.42 8.43
CA VAL A 120 -2.83 -1.13 9.73
C VAL A 120 -2.58 -2.31 10.66
N ASP A 121 -2.00 -2.04 11.83
CA ASP A 121 -1.77 -3.07 12.84
C ASP A 121 -3.00 -3.30 13.74
N ARG A 122 -2.93 -4.30 14.62
CA ARG A 122 -4.02 -4.64 15.55
C ARG A 122 -4.34 -3.56 16.58
N GLN A 123 -3.45 -2.60 16.77
CA GLN A 123 -3.66 -1.45 17.64
C GLN A 123 -4.24 -0.26 16.86
N GLN A 124 -4.61 -0.47 15.59
CA GLN A 124 -5.10 0.53 14.64
C GLN A 124 -4.08 1.65 14.36
N ASN A 125 -2.79 1.35 14.50
CA ASN A 125 -1.76 2.25 14.02
C ASN A 125 -1.63 2.11 12.50
N ALA A 126 -1.61 3.23 11.80
CA ALA A 126 -1.47 3.28 10.35
C ALA A 126 -0.02 3.56 9.96
N TYR A 127 0.57 2.65 9.19
CA TYR A 127 1.85 2.81 8.53
C TYR A 127 1.56 3.24 7.09
N VAL A 128 2.23 4.29 6.62
CA VAL A 128 1.95 4.91 5.32
C VAL A 128 3.27 5.18 4.62
N SER A 129 3.40 4.72 3.38
CA SER A 129 4.50 5.11 2.51
C SER A 129 4.27 6.54 2.04
N ASP A 130 5.02 7.47 2.61
CA ASP A 130 4.99 8.89 2.25
C ASP A 130 5.93 9.11 1.06
N ASN A 131 5.46 8.66 -0.12
CA ASN A 131 6.28 8.34 -1.28
C ASN A 131 7.20 9.48 -1.70
N ARG A 132 6.65 10.68 -1.87
CA ARG A 132 7.41 11.85 -2.38
C ARG A 132 8.24 12.54 -1.31
N ASN A 133 8.05 12.19 -0.04
CA ASN A 133 8.91 12.62 1.08
C ASN A 133 9.97 11.57 1.45
N HIS A 134 10.03 10.45 0.71
CA HIS A 134 11.08 9.43 0.86
C HIS A 134 11.18 8.87 2.28
N ARG A 135 10.02 8.59 2.88
CA ARG A 135 9.91 8.07 4.24
C ARG A 135 8.71 7.16 4.38
N VAL A 136 8.73 6.35 5.44
CA VAL A 136 7.54 5.67 5.94
C VAL A 136 7.17 6.29 7.27
N MET A 137 5.90 6.64 7.40
CA MET A 137 5.36 7.29 8.58
C MET A 137 4.42 6.32 9.31
N LYS A 138 4.43 6.35 10.64
CA LYS A 138 3.48 5.65 11.51
C LYS A 138 2.63 6.67 12.24
N TRP A 139 1.31 6.59 12.12
CA TRP A 139 0.37 7.25 13.00
C TRP A 139 -0.15 6.26 14.02
N ASN A 140 0.02 6.57 15.31
CA ASN A 140 -0.70 5.84 16.34
C ASN A 140 -2.19 6.20 16.28
N LYS A 141 -3.06 5.32 16.76
CA LYS A 141 -4.50 5.57 16.79
C LYS A 141 -4.81 6.95 17.42
N ASP A 142 -5.61 7.74 16.70
CA ASP A 142 -6.10 9.08 17.08
C ASP A 142 -4.99 10.16 17.25
N ALA A 143 -3.74 9.86 16.90
CA ALA A 143 -2.65 10.82 16.94
C ALA A 143 -2.83 11.94 15.91
N LYS A 144 -2.38 13.16 16.25
CA LYS A 144 -2.41 14.33 15.35
C LYS A 144 -1.19 14.42 14.43
N GLU A 145 -0.10 13.78 14.84
CA GLU A 145 1.17 13.74 14.15
C GLU A 145 1.66 12.30 14.06
N GLY A 146 2.42 12.01 13.00
CA GLY A 146 3.05 10.74 12.76
C GLY A 146 4.50 10.71 13.25
N ILE A 147 5.08 9.53 13.17
CA ILE A 147 6.46 9.23 13.54
C ILE A 147 7.15 8.68 12.31
N VAL A 148 8.31 9.22 11.95
CA VAL A 148 9.15 8.62 10.90
C VAL A 148 9.70 7.28 11.42
N VAL A 149 9.34 6.19 10.74
CA VAL A 149 9.75 4.82 11.11
C VAL A 149 10.73 4.19 10.12
N ALA A 150 10.89 4.77 8.93
CA ALA A 150 11.95 4.44 7.98
C ALA A 150 12.24 5.62 7.06
N GLY A 151 13.49 5.76 6.62
CA GLY A 151 13.93 6.87 5.77
C GLY A 151 13.90 8.23 6.49
N GLY A 152 13.53 9.28 5.76
CA GLY A 152 13.39 10.64 6.29
C GLY A 152 14.70 11.42 6.46
N GLN A 153 15.82 10.91 5.94
CA GLN A 153 17.10 11.62 5.83
C GLN A 153 17.36 12.12 4.40
N GLY A 154 16.28 12.52 3.71
CA GLY A 154 16.29 12.90 2.29
C GLY A 154 16.24 11.71 1.33
N GLN A 155 16.17 12.04 0.04
CA GLN A 155 16.25 11.06 -1.04
C GLN A 155 17.67 10.49 -1.13
N GLY A 156 17.80 9.17 -1.23
CA GLY A 156 19.10 8.53 -1.49
C GLY A 156 19.06 7.04 -1.21
N ASN A 157 20.23 6.39 -1.28
CA ASN A 157 20.38 4.93 -1.14
C ASN A 157 21.19 4.52 0.10
N ALA A 158 21.52 5.46 1.00
CA ALA A 158 22.13 5.14 2.29
C ALA A 158 21.16 4.33 3.17
N LEU A 159 21.67 3.62 4.18
CA LEU A 159 20.84 2.78 5.05
C LEU A 159 19.82 3.59 5.88
N THR A 160 19.95 4.90 5.96
CA THR A 160 19.01 5.83 6.62
C THR A 160 18.07 6.55 5.65
N GLN A 161 18.23 6.32 4.34
CA GLN A 161 17.51 6.99 3.27
C GLN A 161 16.61 6.02 2.51
N LEU A 162 15.66 6.59 1.78
CA LEU A 162 14.80 5.88 0.83
C LEU A 162 14.72 6.73 -0.45
N SER A 163 14.21 6.15 -1.52
CA SER A 163 13.83 6.85 -2.74
C SER A 163 12.49 6.33 -3.26
N HIS A 164 11.47 7.15 -3.07
CA HIS A 164 10.08 6.87 -3.47
C HIS A 164 9.58 5.51 -2.98
N PRO A 165 9.55 5.26 -1.65
CA PRO A 165 9.06 4.00 -1.11
C PRO A 165 7.60 3.78 -1.49
N ASN A 166 7.22 2.56 -1.87
CA ASN A 166 5.85 2.25 -2.29
C ASN A 166 5.22 1.17 -1.40
N GLY A 167 5.41 -0.11 -1.68
CA GLY A 167 4.85 -1.17 -0.83
C GLY A 167 5.52 -1.26 0.53
N ILE A 168 4.71 -1.57 1.54
CA ILE A 168 5.14 -1.81 2.90
C ILE A 168 4.51 -3.07 3.45
N PHE A 169 5.25 -3.78 4.29
CA PHE A 169 4.74 -4.90 5.07
C PHE A 169 5.28 -4.79 6.50
N VAL A 170 4.42 -4.94 7.49
CA VAL A 170 4.83 -4.94 8.89
C VAL A 170 4.65 -6.36 9.45
N GLY A 171 5.78 -6.98 9.78
CA GLY A 171 5.85 -8.29 10.40
C GLY A 171 5.64 -8.26 11.91
N LYS A 172 5.93 -9.40 12.55
CA LYS A 172 5.91 -9.52 14.01
C LYS A 172 6.91 -8.53 14.65
N LEU A 173 6.59 -8.10 15.87
CA LEU A 173 7.41 -7.17 16.66
C LEU A 173 7.64 -5.80 15.97
N GLY A 174 6.77 -5.42 15.02
CA GLY A 174 6.87 -4.15 14.31
C GLY A 174 8.01 -4.06 13.30
N THR A 175 8.56 -5.20 12.85
CA THR A 175 9.56 -5.22 11.79
C THR A 175 8.94 -4.72 10.49
N LEU A 176 9.45 -3.62 9.95
CA LEU A 176 8.96 -2.99 8.73
C LEU A 176 9.82 -3.39 7.53
N TYR A 177 9.17 -3.84 6.46
CA TYR A 177 9.77 -4.11 5.16
C TYR A 177 9.24 -3.07 4.18
N VAL A 178 10.14 -2.43 3.45
CA VAL A 178 9.81 -1.33 2.53
C VAL A 178 10.37 -1.64 1.15
N ALA A 179 9.50 -1.59 0.14
CA ALA A 179 9.91 -1.56 -1.25
C ALA A 179 10.45 -0.17 -1.56
N ASP A 180 11.77 -0.06 -1.63
CA ASP A 180 12.46 1.17 -1.96
C ASP A 180 12.58 1.31 -3.48
N THR A 181 11.45 1.65 -4.08
CA THR A 181 11.13 1.49 -5.50
C THR A 181 12.23 1.98 -6.44
N TRP A 182 12.76 3.19 -6.20
CA TRP A 182 13.73 3.85 -7.08
C TRP A 182 15.17 3.44 -6.79
N ASN A 183 15.43 2.84 -5.64
CA ASN A 183 16.73 2.21 -5.34
C ASN A 183 16.75 0.72 -5.72
N HIS A 184 15.63 0.16 -6.17
CA HIS A 184 15.52 -1.21 -6.68
C HIS A 184 15.93 -2.28 -5.64
N HIS A 185 15.58 -2.05 -4.38
CA HIS A 185 15.79 -3.00 -3.30
C HIS A 185 14.63 -3.02 -2.31
N VAL A 186 14.59 -4.05 -1.47
CA VAL A 186 13.75 -4.10 -0.28
C VAL A 186 14.64 -3.90 0.94
N MET A 187 14.23 -2.97 1.79
CA MET A 187 14.92 -2.72 3.04
C MET A 187 14.05 -3.12 4.23
N ARG A 188 14.70 -3.62 5.28
CA ARG A 188 14.12 -4.03 6.56
C ARG A 188 14.54 -3.08 7.67
N TRP A 189 13.58 -2.61 8.45
CA TRP A 189 13.78 -1.88 9.71
C TRP A 189 13.19 -2.66 10.87
N THR A 190 13.97 -2.83 11.94
CA THR A 190 13.51 -3.42 13.19
C THR A 190 13.22 -2.31 14.19
N GLN A 191 12.20 -2.47 15.05
CA GLN A 191 11.99 -1.52 16.15
C GLN A 191 13.20 -1.49 17.10
N GLY A 192 13.57 -0.29 17.56
CA GLY A 192 14.70 -0.02 18.45
C GLY A 192 15.44 1.27 18.07
N ASP A 193 16.57 1.55 18.74
CA ASP A 193 17.35 2.78 18.53
C ASP A 193 18.04 2.87 17.15
N LYS A 194 17.99 1.79 16.36
CA LYS A 194 18.57 1.75 15.01
C LYS A 194 17.71 2.59 14.05
N LYS A 195 18.18 3.80 13.77
CA LYS A 195 17.63 4.69 12.73
C LYS A 195 18.03 4.31 11.29
N GLN A 196 18.61 3.13 11.09
CA GLN A 196 19.05 2.64 9.78
C GLN A 196 18.45 1.26 9.49
N GLY A 197 18.14 1.02 8.22
CA GLY A 197 17.62 -0.25 7.72
C GLY A 197 18.73 -1.20 7.29
N THR A 198 18.31 -2.29 6.68
CA THR A 198 19.21 -3.27 6.05
C THR A 198 18.60 -3.71 4.74
N VAL A 199 19.37 -3.69 3.66
CA VAL A 199 18.96 -4.26 2.37
C VAL A 199 18.90 -5.77 2.53
N ILE A 200 17.74 -6.37 2.22
CA ILE A 200 17.52 -7.82 2.35
C ILE A 200 17.37 -8.52 0.99
N VAL A 201 16.94 -7.79 -0.03
CA VAL A 201 16.68 -8.26 -1.39
C VAL A 201 16.94 -7.10 -2.33
N GLY A 202 17.49 -7.35 -3.51
CA GLY A 202 17.89 -6.34 -4.49
C GLY A 202 19.26 -5.73 -4.19
N GLY A 203 19.48 -4.51 -4.69
CA GLY A 203 20.74 -3.76 -4.51
C GLY A 203 21.81 -4.10 -5.55
N ASN A 204 21.55 -5.03 -6.47
CA ASN A 204 22.44 -5.42 -7.56
C ASN A 204 22.18 -4.64 -8.86
N GLY A 205 21.69 -3.40 -8.71
CA GLY A 205 21.32 -2.52 -9.80
C GLY A 205 19.96 -2.81 -10.44
N TYR A 206 19.56 -1.88 -11.28
CA TYR A 206 18.40 -1.99 -12.17
C TYR A 206 18.58 -3.15 -13.16
N GLY A 207 17.55 -3.96 -13.37
CA GLY A 207 17.59 -5.00 -14.39
C GLY A 207 16.50 -6.06 -14.27
N ALA A 208 16.59 -7.06 -15.15
CA ALA A 208 15.67 -8.21 -15.23
C ALA A 208 16.31 -9.52 -14.74
N GLY A 209 17.55 -9.51 -14.24
CA GLY A 209 18.20 -10.67 -13.64
C GLY A 209 17.52 -11.12 -12.35
N ALA A 210 17.93 -12.27 -11.83
CA ALA A 210 17.55 -12.69 -10.48
C ALA A 210 18.08 -11.68 -9.46
N ASN A 211 17.24 -11.29 -8.49
CA ASN A 211 17.60 -10.30 -7.48
C ASN A 211 17.96 -8.90 -8.04
N GLN A 212 17.43 -8.58 -9.23
CA GLN A 212 17.35 -7.24 -9.82
C GLN A 212 15.88 -6.86 -10.03
N PHE A 213 15.59 -5.57 -10.04
CA PHE A 213 14.22 -5.05 -10.15
C PHE A 213 14.14 -3.89 -11.13
N TYR A 214 12.95 -3.74 -11.72
CA TYR A 214 12.53 -2.55 -12.43
C TYR A 214 11.19 -2.10 -11.81
N PHE A 215 11.30 -1.18 -10.85
CA PHE A 215 10.15 -0.57 -10.18
C PHE A 215 9.34 -1.58 -9.34
N LEU A 216 9.96 -2.13 -8.29
CA LEU A 216 9.24 -2.98 -7.34
C LEU A 216 8.18 -2.18 -6.57
N VAL A 217 7.00 -2.78 -6.37
CA VAL A 217 5.88 -2.10 -5.70
C VAL A 217 5.38 -2.90 -4.51
N GLY A 218 4.65 -4.00 -4.74
CA GLY A 218 4.00 -4.77 -3.69
C GLY A 218 4.90 -5.81 -3.04
N LEU A 219 4.78 -5.98 -1.73
CA LEU A 219 5.47 -6.99 -0.92
C LEU A 219 4.44 -7.85 -0.19
N SER A 220 4.64 -9.16 -0.16
CA SER A 220 3.82 -10.07 0.64
C SER A 220 4.64 -11.25 1.15
N PHE A 221 4.23 -11.80 2.29
CA PHE A 221 4.84 -12.99 2.88
C PHE A 221 3.88 -14.16 2.83
N ASP A 222 4.39 -15.34 2.47
CA ASP A 222 3.63 -16.58 2.69
C ASP A 222 3.76 -17.07 4.14
N ARG A 223 3.02 -18.15 4.46
CA ARG A 223 3.04 -18.79 5.79
C ARG A 223 4.39 -19.43 6.15
N HIS A 224 5.26 -19.65 5.17
CA HIS A 224 6.61 -20.21 5.34
C HIS A 224 7.67 -19.11 5.49
N GLY A 225 7.27 -17.83 5.45
CA GLY A 225 8.18 -16.69 5.57
C GLY A 225 8.85 -16.30 4.25
N ASN A 226 8.44 -16.86 3.11
CA ASN A 226 8.98 -16.43 1.82
C ASN A 226 8.40 -15.07 1.43
N LEU A 227 9.28 -14.17 0.98
CA LEU A 227 8.92 -12.86 0.47
C LEU A 227 8.61 -12.93 -1.02
N TYR A 228 7.44 -12.42 -1.40
CA TYR A 228 6.99 -12.25 -2.78
C TYR A 228 6.97 -10.77 -3.13
N ILE A 229 7.55 -10.43 -4.27
CA ILE A 229 7.71 -9.04 -4.73
C ILE A 229 7.11 -8.89 -6.11
N ALA A 230 6.17 -7.95 -6.26
CA ALA A 230 5.68 -7.53 -7.56
C ALA A 230 6.70 -6.56 -8.20
N ASP A 231 7.34 -7.02 -9.27
CA ASP A 231 8.35 -6.29 -10.03
C ASP A 231 7.66 -5.69 -11.26
N TRP A 232 7.10 -4.49 -11.07
CA TRP A 232 6.00 -3.98 -11.88
C TRP A 232 6.37 -3.83 -13.36
N ASN A 233 7.50 -3.18 -13.67
CA ASN A 233 7.90 -2.94 -15.06
C ASN A 233 8.62 -4.13 -15.71
N ASN A 234 9.05 -5.13 -14.91
CA ASN A 234 9.50 -6.41 -15.45
C ASN A 234 8.36 -7.43 -15.64
N HIS A 235 7.11 -7.03 -15.33
CA HIS A 235 5.90 -7.83 -15.54
C HIS A 235 5.97 -9.21 -14.84
N ARG A 236 6.56 -9.27 -13.65
CA ARG A 236 6.81 -10.54 -12.94
C ARG A 236 6.62 -10.43 -11.43
N VAL A 237 6.55 -11.58 -10.78
CA VAL A 237 6.65 -11.73 -9.33
C VAL A 237 7.87 -12.59 -9.01
N GLN A 238 8.74 -12.11 -8.12
CA GLN A 238 9.89 -12.89 -7.62
C GLN A 238 9.64 -13.38 -6.20
N ARG A 239 10.11 -14.58 -5.86
CA ARG A 239 10.04 -15.19 -4.52
C ARG A 239 11.44 -15.31 -3.93
N PHE A 240 11.60 -14.94 -2.66
CA PHE A 240 12.85 -15.02 -1.91
C PHE A 240 12.63 -15.78 -0.60
N SER A 241 13.56 -16.67 -0.26
CA SER A 241 13.71 -17.18 1.10
C SER A 241 14.60 -16.19 1.85
N ILE A 242 14.05 -15.58 2.90
CA ILE A 242 14.74 -14.58 3.71
C ILE A 242 14.80 -15.05 5.16
N GLU A 243 15.52 -16.16 5.37
CA GLU A 243 15.90 -16.65 6.69
C GLU A 243 16.99 -15.76 7.32
#